data_AF-A0A3S1E4V5-F1
#
_entry.id   AF-A0A3S1E4V5-F1
#
_cell.length_a   1.000
_cell.length_b   1.000
_cell.length_c   1.000
_cell.angle_alpha   90.00
_cell.angle_beta   90.00
_cell.angle_gamma   90.00
#
_symmetry.space_group_name_H-M   'P 1'
#
loop_
_entity.id
_entity.type
_entity.pdbx_description
1 polymer ?
#
loop_
_entity_poly.entity_id
_entity_poly.type
_entity_poly.pdbx_seq_one_letter_code
_entity_poly.pdbx_strand_id
1 'polypeptide(L)'
;MDQLAPTEKYSPFRFFSAEQWSQFRADTPLTLTEDEIDRLRSLNDPVDLEEVKRIYLSLSRLLSAHVEASQLLFRQRQAFFKVKDIIKTPFIIGIAGSVAVGKSTTARVLKELLARWPSSPKVDLITTDGFLLPNEILRRENLMERKGFPESYDVGALLR
;
A
#
# COMPACT_ATOMS: atom_id res chain seq x y z
N MET A 1 15.18 -24.26 12.34
CA MET A 1 15.50 -24.48 10.91
C MET A 1 14.97 -23.28 10.17
N ASP A 2 15.79 -22.26 9.95
CA ASP A 2 15.48 -21.14 9.05
C ASP A 2 16.70 -20.97 8.15
N GLN A 3 16.65 -21.65 7.00
CA GLN A 3 17.60 -21.47 5.91
C GLN A 3 16.81 -20.94 4.72
N LEU A 4 16.59 -19.62 4.73
CA LEU A 4 16.22 -18.86 3.54
C LEU A 4 17.35 -17.88 3.21
N ALA A 5 18.56 -18.41 3.02
CA ALA A 5 19.55 -17.74 2.19
C ALA A 5 19.35 -18.30 0.77
N PRO A 6 18.71 -17.55 -0.15
CA PRO A 6 18.53 -18.02 -1.50
C PRO A 6 19.89 -18.06 -2.17
N THR A 7 20.10 -19.07 -3.00
CA THR A 7 21.16 -19.11 -3.99
C THR A 7 21.11 -17.82 -4.82
N GLU A 8 22.02 -16.87 -4.54
CA GLU A 8 22.04 -15.49 -5.05
C GLU A 8 22.06 -15.34 -6.58
N LYS A 9 22.24 -16.44 -7.32
CA LYS A 9 22.57 -16.38 -8.74
C LYS A 9 21.41 -15.93 -9.64
N TYR A 10 20.14 -16.19 -9.26
CA TYR A 10 18.96 -15.86 -10.09
C TYR A 10 17.67 -15.59 -9.29
N SER A 11 17.68 -14.65 -8.34
CA SER A 11 16.44 -14.21 -7.67
C SER A 11 15.78 -13.04 -8.43
N PRO A 12 14.44 -13.06 -8.66
CA PRO A 12 13.72 -11.88 -9.17
C PRO A 12 13.61 -10.76 -8.13
N PHE A 13 13.92 -11.05 -6.86
CA PHE A 13 13.87 -10.10 -5.76
C PHE A 13 15.25 -9.60 -5.38
N ARG A 14 15.32 -8.31 -5.03
CA ARG A 14 16.47 -7.72 -4.36
C ARG A 14 16.25 -7.76 -2.86
N PHE A 15 17.28 -8.18 -2.13
CA PHE A 15 17.27 -8.27 -0.67
C PHE A 15 18.07 -7.13 -0.08
N PHE A 16 17.52 -6.50 0.95
CA PHE A 16 18.17 -5.41 1.69
C PHE A 16 17.95 -5.62 3.17
N SER A 17 18.98 -5.36 3.98
CA SER A 17 18.78 -5.16 5.41
C SER A 17 17.99 -3.87 5.66
N ALA A 18 17.36 -3.74 6.83
CA ALA A 18 16.67 -2.50 7.21
C ALA A 18 17.62 -1.29 7.19
N GLU A 19 18.89 -1.50 7.55
CA GLU A 19 19.92 -0.46 7.52
C GLU A 19 20.21 -0.02 6.08
N GLN A 20 20.45 -0.95 5.16
CA GLN A 20 20.66 -0.64 3.74
C GLN A 20 19.43 0.05 3.14
N TRP A 21 18.24 -0.44 3.46
CA TRP A 21 16.98 0.10 2.97
C TRP A 21 16.74 1.56 3.40
N SER A 22 17.11 1.90 4.63
CA SER A 22 16.94 3.25 5.18
C SER A 22 17.75 4.31 4.43
N GLN A 23 18.85 3.92 3.78
CA GLN A 23 19.69 4.83 3.00
C GLN A 23 19.01 5.27 1.69
N PHE A 24 18.06 4.49 1.16
CA PHE A 24 17.34 4.84 -0.08
C PHE A 24 16.36 6.01 0.08
N ARG A 25 16.16 6.52 1.30
CA ARG A 25 15.39 7.75 1.52
C ARG A 25 16.03 8.95 0.79
N ALA A 26 17.35 8.93 0.62
CA ALA A 26 18.17 10.05 0.13
C ALA A 26 17.72 11.39 0.75
N ASP A 27 17.52 12.44 -0.06
CA ASP A 27 17.18 13.79 0.41
C ASP A 27 15.68 13.99 0.69
N THR A 28 14.88 12.92 0.71
CA THR A 28 13.43 13.05 0.95
C THR A 28 13.22 13.59 2.37
N PRO A 29 12.71 14.82 2.55
CA PRO A 29 12.53 15.37 3.88
C PRO A 29 11.50 14.53 4.64
N LEU A 30 11.69 14.42 5.95
CA LEU A 30 10.65 13.89 6.82
C LEU A 30 9.48 14.89 6.77
N THR A 31 8.45 14.57 5.99
CA THR A 31 7.27 15.43 5.82
C THR A 31 6.22 15.23 6.91
N LEU A 32 6.41 14.26 7.80
CA LEU A 32 5.53 14.02 8.95
C LEU A 32 6.00 14.81 10.17
N THR A 33 5.07 15.53 10.78
CA THR A 33 5.27 16.21 12.07
C THR A 33 5.11 15.24 13.24
N GLU A 34 5.67 15.58 14.40
CA GLU A 34 5.56 14.78 15.64
C GLU A 34 4.09 14.57 16.05
N ASP A 35 3.27 15.63 15.99
CA ASP A 35 1.83 15.57 16.26
C ASP A 35 1.05 14.64 15.32
N GLU A 36 1.54 14.42 14.09
CA GLU A 36 0.92 13.52 13.11
C GLU A 36 1.32 12.08 13.34
N ILE A 37 2.55 11.84 13.78
CA ILE A 37 2.99 10.53 14.25
C ILE A 37 2.19 10.14 15.49
N ASP A 38 1.95 11.09 16.39
CA ASP A 38 1.11 10.86 17.56
C ASP A 38 -0.36 10.61 17.19
N ARG A 39 -0.88 11.27 16.14
CA ARG A 39 -2.19 10.90 15.57
C ARG A 39 -2.21 9.48 15.01
N LEU A 40 -1.17 9.07 14.28
CA LEU A 40 -1.03 7.68 13.80
C LEU A 40 -0.95 6.68 14.96
N ARG A 41 -0.23 7.03 16.04
CA ARG A 41 -0.14 6.23 17.28
C ARG A 41 -1.47 6.14 18.03
N SER A 42 -2.23 7.23 18.10
CA SER A 42 -3.50 7.33 18.83
C SER A 42 -4.63 6.46 18.24
N LEU A 43 -4.47 6.02 16.99
CA LEU A 43 -5.41 5.13 16.29
C LEU A 43 -5.16 3.63 16.59
N ASN A 44 -4.55 3.31 17.73
CA ASN A 44 -4.15 1.96 18.20
C ASN A 44 -3.04 1.28 17.37
N ASP A 45 -2.25 2.03 16.61
CA ASP A 45 -1.15 1.48 15.83
C ASP A 45 0.21 1.78 16.50
N PRO A 46 1.03 0.76 16.83
CA PRO A 46 2.30 0.93 17.54
C PRO A 46 3.45 1.42 16.64
N VAL A 47 3.16 2.24 15.62
CA VAL A 47 4.21 2.68 14.68
C VAL A 47 5.07 3.74 15.32
N ASP A 48 6.36 3.43 15.42
CA ASP A 48 7.35 4.37 15.92
C ASP A 48 7.93 5.25 14.80
N LEU A 49 8.32 6.48 15.14
CA LEU A 49 8.95 7.43 14.22
C LEU A 49 10.23 6.87 13.61
N GLU A 50 10.98 6.09 14.38
CA GLU A 50 12.19 5.45 13.89
C GLU A 50 11.89 4.40 12.83
N GLU A 51 10.79 3.67 12.96
CA GLU A 51 10.35 2.74 11.92
C GLU A 51 9.92 3.47 10.65
N VAL A 52 9.21 4.60 10.79
CA VAL A 52 8.84 5.47 9.66
C VAL A 52 10.07 5.93 8.89
N LYS A 53 11.08 6.44 9.60
CA LYS A 53 12.34 6.90 9.01
C LYS A 53 13.14 5.78 8.36
N ARG A 54 13.18 4.62 9.00
CA ARG A 54 14.00 3.49 8.59
C ARG A 54 13.40 2.70 7.43
N ILE A 55 12.07 2.59 7.36
CA ILE A 55 11.36 1.72 6.41
C ILE A 55 10.46 2.49 5.46
N TYR A 56 9.53 3.27 6.00
CA TYR A 56 8.40 3.79 5.23
C TYR A 56 8.74 4.95 4.31
N LEU A 57 9.72 5.80 4.66
CA LEU A 57 10.15 6.89 3.77
C LEU A 57 10.73 6.37 2.45
N SER A 58 11.65 5.41 2.52
CA SER A 58 12.24 4.77 1.33
C SER A 58 11.17 4.06 0.50
N LEU A 59 10.24 3.35 1.15
CA LEU A 59 9.14 2.66 0.48
C LEU A 59 8.21 3.64 -0.23
N SER A 60 7.80 4.71 0.45
CA SER A 60 6.98 5.77 -0.14
C SER A 60 7.68 6.30 -1.38
N ARG A 61 8.94 6.75 -1.27
CA ARG A 61 9.72 7.28 -2.40
C ARG A 61 9.75 6.33 -3.59
N LEU A 62 9.95 5.03 -3.36
CA LEU A 62 9.93 4.02 -4.42
C LEU A 62 8.55 3.97 -5.11
N LEU A 63 7.48 3.95 -4.33
CA LEU A 63 6.11 4.02 -4.86
C LEU A 63 5.89 5.31 -5.68
N SER A 64 6.60 6.41 -5.38
CA SER A 64 6.54 7.67 -6.16
C SER A 64 7.00 7.47 -7.55
N ALA A 65 8.19 6.91 -7.66
CA ALA A 65 8.81 6.67 -8.94
C ALA A 65 7.90 5.79 -9.81
N HIS A 66 7.24 4.78 -9.22
CA HIS A 66 6.25 3.97 -9.92
C HIS A 66 5.01 4.75 -10.38
N VAL A 67 4.43 5.57 -9.51
CA VAL A 67 3.26 6.41 -9.85
C VAL A 67 3.61 7.40 -10.95
N GLU A 68 4.73 8.10 -10.83
CA GLU A 68 5.20 9.09 -11.80
C GLU A 68 5.50 8.45 -13.17
N ALA A 69 6.20 7.32 -13.17
CA ALA A 69 6.50 6.59 -14.41
C ALA A 69 5.21 6.10 -15.10
N SER A 70 4.25 5.58 -14.34
CA SER A 70 2.95 5.15 -14.88
C SER A 70 2.18 6.33 -15.50
N GLN A 71 2.16 7.47 -14.82
CA GLN A 71 1.53 8.69 -15.33
C GLN A 71 2.22 9.23 -16.60
N LEU A 72 3.55 9.18 -16.65
CA LEU A 72 4.31 9.59 -17.83
C LEU A 72 3.97 8.70 -19.02
N LEU A 73 3.98 7.38 -18.84
CA LEU A 73 3.64 6.42 -19.88
C LEU A 73 2.18 6.58 -20.35
N PHE A 74 1.26 6.91 -19.43
CA PHE A 74 -0.12 7.24 -19.78
C PHE A 74 -0.19 8.48 -20.69
N ARG A 75 0.49 9.59 -20.33
CA ARG A 75 0.52 10.81 -21.16
C ARG A 75 1.11 10.58 -22.54
N GLN A 76 2.19 9.80 -22.63
CA GLN A 76 2.80 9.46 -23.93
C GLN A 76 1.84 8.67 -24.83
N ARG A 77 1.15 7.66 -24.27
CA ARG A 77 0.13 6.90 -25.01
C ARG A 77 -1.03 7.77 -25.47
N GLN A 78 -1.52 8.66 -24.60
CA GLN A 78 -2.56 9.62 -24.95
C GLN A 78 -2.16 10.49 -26.14
N ALA A 79 -0.95 11.04 -26.11
CA ALA A 79 -0.42 11.86 -27.21
C ALA A 79 -0.28 11.06 -28.52
N PHE A 80 0.23 9.82 -28.44
CA PHE A 80 0.41 8.95 -29.60
C PHE A 80 -0.91 8.64 -30.31
N PHE A 81 -1.96 8.29 -29.55
CA PHE A 81 -3.26 7.93 -30.11
C PHE A 81 -4.18 9.14 -30.39
N LYS A 82 -3.75 10.38 -30.09
CA LYS A 82 -4.53 11.62 -30.25
C LYS A 82 -5.92 11.56 -29.58
N VAL A 83 -6.06 10.79 -28.51
CA VAL A 83 -7.35 10.62 -27.84
C VAL A 83 -7.65 11.85 -26.99
N LYS A 84 -8.78 12.48 -27.26
CA LYS A 84 -9.36 13.54 -26.43
C LYS A 84 -10.25 12.89 -25.36
N ASP A 85 -10.32 13.49 -24.17
CA ASP A 85 -11.26 13.12 -23.10
C ASP A 85 -11.04 11.76 -22.40
N ILE A 86 -9.78 11.33 -22.20
CA ILE A 86 -9.51 10.17 -21.33
C ILE A 86 -9.52 10.57 -19.86
N ILE A 87 -10.31 9.86 -19.06
CA ILE A 87 -10.28 9.94 -17.59
C ILE A 87 -8.99 9.29 -17.07
N LYS A 88 -8.22 10.03 -16.28
CA LYS A 88 -7.00 9.51 -15.62
C LYS A 88 -7.34 8.27 -14.80
N THR A 89 -6.74 7.13 -15.14
CA THR A 89 -6.86 5.91 -14.34
C THR A 89 -6.11 6.09 -13.02
N PRO A 90 -6.73 5.80 -11.86
CA PRO A 90 -6.04 5.79 -10.57
C PRO A 90 -4.89 4.77 -10.55
N PHE A 91 -3.86 5.06 -9.76
CA PHE A 91 -2.82 4.08 -9.46
C PHE A 91 -3.24 3.29 -8.21
N ILE A 92 -3.35 1.96 -8.32
CA ILE A 92 -3.83 1.10 -7.24
C ILE A 92 -2.64 0.41 -6.58
N ILE A 93 -2.56 0.49 -5.25
CA ILE A 93 -1.58 -0.23 -4.42
C ILE A 93 -2.34 -1.25 -3.58
N GLY A 94 -2.12 -2.54 -3.84
CA GLY A 94 -2.67 -3.63 -3.04
C GLY A 94 -1.75 -3.97 -1.86
N ILE A 95 -2.30 -4.00 -0.64
CA ILE A 95 -1.59 -4.41 0.57
C ILE A 95 -2.23 -5.69 1.10
N ALA A 96 -1.50 -6.80 1.01
CA ALA A 96 -1.95 -8.13 1.39
C ALA A 96 -1.09 -8.70 2.55
N GLY A 97 -1.58 -9.76 3.18
CA GLY A 97 -0.94 -10.39 4.34
C GLY A 97 -1.95 -10.99 5.32
N SER A 98 -1.43 -11.75 6.30
CA SER A 98 -2.26 -12.45 7.29
C SER A 98 -3.09 -11.51 8.19
N VAL A 99 -4.07 -12.05 8.90
CA VAL A 99 -4.82 -11.33 9.93
C VAL A 99 -3.84 -10.88 11.02
N ALA A 100 -4.05 -9.67 11.56
CA ALA A 100 -3.23 -9.04 12.61
C ALA A 100 -1.75 -8.76 12.26
N VAL A 101 -1.30 -8.95 11.01
CA VAL A 101 0.11 -8.65 10.60
C VAL A 101 0.43 -7.15 10.47
N GLY A 102 -0.55 -6.27 10.66
CA GLY A 102 -0.35 -4.81 10.56
C GLY A 102 -0.67 -4.18 9.19
N LYS A 103 -1.45 -4.83 8.31
CA LYS A 103 -1.82 -4.27 6.99
C LYS A 103 -2.45 -2.88 7.06
N SER A 104 -3.43 -2.71 7.95
CA SER A 104 -4.15 -1.43 8.10
C SER A 104 -3.22 -0.33 8.59
N THR A 105 -2.27 -0.69 9.45
CA THR A 105 -1.20 0.16 9.95
C THR A 105 -0.31 0.66 8.82
N THR A 106 0.27 -0.26 8.05
CA THR A 106 1.09 0.04 6.87
C THR A 106 0.32 0.92 5.88
N ALA A 107 -0.95 0.61 5.62
CA ALA A 107 -1.77 1.34 4.67
C ALA A 107 -2.03 2.79 5.10
N ARG A 108 -2.30 3.03 6.39
CA ARG A 108 -2.50 4.38 6.94
C ARG A 108 -1.22 5.22 6.86
N VAL A 109 -0.08 4.65 7.26
CA VAL A 109 1.21 5.34 7.18
C VAL A 109 1.54 5.72 5.74
N LEU A 110 1.38 4.78 4.80
CA LEU A 110 1.62 5.05 3.38
C LEU A 110 0.67 6.10 2.82
N LYS A 111 -0.62 6.07 3.17
CA LYS A 111 -1.59 7.10 2.75
C LYS A 111 -1.09 8.50 3.12
N GLU A 112 -0.68 8.68 4.37
CA GLU A 112 -0.19 9.95 4.88
C GLU A 112 1.10 10.40 4.17
N LEU A 113 2.06 9.51 3.98
CA LEU A 113 3.32 9.83 3.30
C LEU A 113 3.12 10.19 1.82
N LEU A 114 2.31 9.42 1.11
CA LEU A 114 2.05 9.61 -0.33
C LEU A 114 1.27 10.90 -0.62
N ALA A 115 0.33 11.28 0.26
CA ALA A 115 -0.47 12.49 0.10
C ALA A 115 0.37 13.79 0.19
N ARG A 116 1.53 13.73 0.87
CA ARG A 116 2.39 14.91 1.14
C ARG A 116 3.45 15.16 0.07
N TRP A 117 3.41 14.48 -1.05
CA TRP A 117 4.36 14.75 -2.12
C TRP A 117 4.16 16.09 -2.79
N PRO A 118 5.18 16.60 -3.51
CA PRO A 118 5.08 17.86 -4.23
C PRO A 118 3.91 17.93 -5.22
N SER A 119 3.50 16.78 -5.77
CA SER A 119 2.32 16.69 -6.63
C SER A 119 0.99 16.67 -5.87
N SER A 120 1.04 16.58 -4.53
CA SER A 120 -0.09 16.50 -3.58
C SER A 120 -1.24 15.64 -4.10
N PRO A 121 -0.97 14.36 -4.42
CA PRO A 121 -1.98 13.51 -5.02
C PRO A 121 -3.12 13.26 -4.04
N LYS A 122 -4.35 13.13 -4.56
CA LYS A 122 -5.45 12.57 -3.78
C LYS A 122 -5.14 11.09 -3.51
N VAL A 123 -5.05 10.71 -2.24
CA VAL A 123 -4.81 9.32 -1.81
C VAL A 123 -5.97 8.86 -0.93
N ASP A 124 -6.72 7.89 -1.43
CA ASP A 124 -7.84 7.25 -0.74
C ASP A 124 -7.41 5.86 -0.22
N LEU A 125 -7.98 5.42 0.90
CA LEU A 125 -7.75 4.10 1.49
C LEU A 125 -9.08 3.36 1.57
N ILE A 126 -9.13 2.18 0.95
CA ILE A 126 -10.31 1.29 0.96
C ILE A 126 -9.88 -0.06 1.55
N THR A 127 -10.67 -0.60 2.47
CA THR A 127 -10.45 -1.94 3.03
C THR A 127 -11.32 -2.96 2.31
N THR A 128 -10.80 -4.17 2.09
CA THR A 128 -11.56 -5.26 1.47
C THR A 128 -12.64 -5.80 2.39
N ASP A 129 -12.52 -5.57 3.71
CA ASP A 129 -13.50 -6.00 4.71
C ASP A 129 -14.90 -5.42 4.46
N GLY A 130 -14.99 -4.25 3.80
CA GLY A 130 -16.26 -3.66 3.37
C GLY A 130 -16.99 -4.45 2.28
N PHE A 131 -16.31 -5.41 1.64
CA PHE A 131 -16.86 -6.30 0.62
C PHE A 131 -17.16 -7.70 1.17
N LEU A 132 -17.06 -7.92 2.49
CA LEU A 132 -17.53 -9.15 3.11
C LEU A 132 -19.05 -9.26 2.96
N LEU A 133 -19.54 -10.47 2.69
CA LEU A 133 -20.96 -10.74 2.70
C LEU A 133 -21.55 -10.39 4.09
N PRO A 134 -22.78 -9.86 4.16
CA PRO A 134 -23.45 -9.61 5.43
C PRO A 134 -23.47 -10.85 6.32
N ASN A 135 -23.33 -10.65 7.65
CA ASN A 135 -23.31 -11.75 8.62
C ASN A 135 -24.53 -12.69 8.50
N GLU A 136 -25.69 -12.18 8.05
CA GLU A 136 -26.87 -13.00 7.79
C GLU A 136 -26.66 -14.00 6.65
N ILE A 137 -26.06 -13.56 5.54
CA ILE A 137 -25.70 -14.43 4.41
C ILE A 137 -24.63 -15.42 4.85
N LEU A 138 -23.59 -14.97 5.54
CA LEU A 138 -22.52 -15.85 6.03
C LEU A 138 -23.05 -16.95 6.96
N ARG A 139 -24.04 -16.67 7.82
CA ARG A 139 -24.69 -17.69 8.65
C ARG A 139 -25.53 -18.65 7.81
N ARG A 140 -26.34 -18.14 6.89
CA ARG A 140 -27.20 -18.97 6.01
C ARG A 140 -26.38 -19.95 5.18
N GLU A 141 -25.23 -19.52 4.68
CA GLU A 141 -24.34 -20.32 3.83
C GLU A 141 -23.30 -21.13 4.63
N ASN A 142 -23.36 -21.15 5.98
CA ASN A 142 -22.38 -21.80 6.87
C ASN A 142 -20.91 -21.34 6.65
N LEU A 143 -20.72 -20.06 6.31
CA LEU A 143 -19.41 -19.46 6.02
C LEU A 143 -18.85 -18.61 7.17
N MET A 144 -19.50 -18.59 8.34
CA MET A 144 -19.04 -17.79 9.50
C MET A 144 -17.61 -18.13 9.94
N GLU A 145 -17.27 -19.41 10.00
CA GLU A 145 -15.91 -19.89 10.35
C GLU A 145 -14.88 -19.65 9.23
N ARG A 146 -15.36 -19.35 8.02
CA ARG A 146 -14.56 -19.04 6.83
C ARG A 146 -14.57 -17.55 6.52
N LYS A 147 -14.98 -16.71 7.46
CA LYS A 147 -14.94 -15.25 7.32
C LYS A 147 -13.49 -14.80 7.09
N GLY A 148 -13.26 -14.12 5.97
CA GLY A 148 -11.93 -13.72 5.51
C GLY A 148 -11.32 -14.61 4.43
N PHE A 149 -11.94 -15.75 4.08
CA PHE A 149 -11.60 -16.55 2.90
C PHE A 149 -12.32 -16.04 1.64
N PRO A 150 -11.83 -16.34 0.41
CA PRO A 150 -12.38 -15.79 -0.84
C PRO A 150 -13.90 -15.90 -0.98
N GLU A 151 -14.49 -17.03 -0.59
CA GLU A 151 -15.93 -17.31 -0.63
C GLU A 151 -16.78 -16.46 0.33
N SER A 152 -16.16 -15.79 1.30
CA SER A 152 -16.86 -14.90 2.24
C SER A 152 -16.98 -13.45 1.73
N TYR A 153 -16.42 -13.14 0.56
CA TYR A 153 -16.46 -11.82 -0.06
C TYR A 153 -17.39 -11.76 -1.27
N ASP A 154 -18.02 -10.61 -1.46
CA ASP A 154 -18.66 -10.24 -2.72
C ASP A 154 -17.58 -9.73 -3.71
N VAL A 155 -16.95 -10.69 -4.40
CA VAL A 155 -15.93 -10.40 -5.43
C VAL A 155 -16.52 -9.60 -6.59
N GLY A 156 -17.82 -9.77 -6.88
CA GLY A 156 -18.50 -9.02 -7.92
C GLY A 156 -18.61 -7.54 -7.59
N ALA A 157 -18.91 -7.21 -6.33
CA ALA A 157 -18.91 -5.83 -5.85
C ALA A 157 -17.50 -5.22 -5.80
N LEU A 158 -16.47 -6.02 -5.47
CA LEU A 158 -15.08 -5.54 -5.41
C LEU A 158 -14.50 -5.14 -6.78
N LEU A 159 -14.91 -5.82 -7.85
CA LEU A 159 -14.38 -5.62 -9.20
C LEU A 159 -15.19 -4.61 -10.04
N ARG A 160 -16.29 -4.05 -9.51
CA ARG A 160 -17.17 -3.11 -10.21
C ARG A 160 -16.84 -1.65 -9.93
#